data_AF-A0A9E0RRF5-F1
#
_entry.id   AF-A0A9E0RRF5-F1
#
_cell.length_a   1.000
_cell.length_b   1.000
_cell.length_c   1.000
_cell.angle_alpha   90.00
_cell.angle_beta   90.00
_cell.angle_gamma   90.00
#
_symmetry.space_group_name_H-M   'P 1'
#
loop_
_entity.id
_entity.type
_entity.pdbx_description
1 polymer ?
#
loop_
_entity_poly.entity_id
_entity_poly.type
_entity_poly.pdbx_seq_one_letter_code
_entity_poly.pdbx_strand_id
1 'polypeptide(L)'
;MNSTDQTILSCLLASLTQGEQPWLVTVVATIGSSPRPVGSLVAFRADGSQVGSVSGGCVEEDLIARLLAGEFNGPQVYLTDYG
;
A
#
# COMPACT_ATOMS: atom_id res chain seq x y z
N MET A 1 1.41 -10.21 -20.56
CA MET A 1 1.97 -9.43 -19.43
C MET A 1 0.81 -9.02 -18.56
N ASN A 2 0.80 -9.39 -17.28
CA ASN A 2 -0.21 -8.90 -16.34
C ASN A 2 0.09 -7.43 -16.02
N SER A 3 -0.95 -6.61 -15.87
CA SER A 3 -0.80 -5.22 -15.41
C SER A 3 -0.25 -5.20 -13.98
N THR A 4 0.51 -4.17 -13.61
CA THR A 4 1.02 -3.99 -12.25
C THR A 4 -0.11 -4.08 -11.21
N ASP A 5 -1.26 -3.45 -11.48
CA ASP A 5 -2.42 -3.47 -10.59
C ASP A 5 -2.96 -4.90 -10.41
N GLN A 6 -2.98 -5.71 -11.47
CA GLN A 6 -3.41 -7.11 -11.37
C GLN A 6 -2.47 -7.91 -10.47
N THR A 7 -1.16 -7.67 -10.54
CA THR A 7 -0.16 -8.31 -9.67
C THR A 7 -0.37 -7.91 -8.21
N ILE A 8 -0.64 -6.63 -7.95
CA ILE A 8 -0.92 -6.10 -6.60
C ILE A 8 -2.19 -6.74 -6.03
N LEU A 9 -3.29 -6.71 -6.78
CA LEU A 9 -4.56 -7.30 -6.34
C LEU A 9 -4.45 -8.83 -6.16
N SER A 10 -3.69 -9.51 -7.00
CA SER A 10 -3.42 -10.94 -6.85
C SER A 10 -2.60 -11.25 -5.60
N CYS A 11 -1.64 -10.40 -5.24
CA CYS A 11 -0.86 -10.51 -4.00
C CYS A 11 -1.76 -10.37 -2.75
N LEU A 12 -2.64 -9.37 -2.76
CA LEU A 12 -3.62 -9.16 -1.68
C LEU A 12 -4.55 -10.36 -1.54
N LEU A 13 -5.10 -10.85 -2.66
CA LEU A 13 -5.98 -12.01 -2.65
C LEU A 13 -5.26 -13.25 -2.11
N ALA A 14 -4.02 -13.51 -2.54
CA ALA A 14 -3.23 -14.62 -2.05
C ALA A 14 -3.00 -14.54 -0.54
N SER A 15 -2.64 -13.36 -0.02
CA SER A 15 -2.42 -13.13 1.41
C SER A 15 -3.72 -13.35 2.22
N LEU A 16 -4.85 -12.83 1.73
CA LEU A 16 -6.16 -13.05 2.36
C LEU A 16 -6.54 -14.54 2.38
N THR A 17 -6.28 -15.30 1.32
CA THR A 17 -6.56 -16.75 1.28
C THR A 17 -5.68 -17.55 2.25
N GLN A 18 -4.54 -16.99 2.68
CA GLN A 18 -3.66 -17.58 3.69
C GLN A 18 -4.06 -17.17 5.12
N GLY A 19 -5.11 -16.37 5.29
CA GLY A 19 -5.54 -15.87 6.59
C GLY A 19 -4.69 -14.71 7.12
N GLU A 20 -3.84 -14.11 6.28
CA GLU A 20 -3.08 -12.92 6.61
C GLU A 20 -3.97 -11.67 6.53
N GLN A 21 -3.51 -10.58 7.15
CA GLN A 21 -4.15 -9.26 7.06
C GLN A 21 -3.26 -8.30 6.28
N PRO A 22 -3.29 -8.36 4.93
CA PRO A 22 -2.53 -7.44 4.10
C PRO A 22 -3.21 -6.06 4.05
N TRP A 23 -2.43 -5.06 3.63
CA TRP A 23 -2.89 -3.68 3.46
C TRP A 23 -2.81 -3.26 2.00
N LEU A 24 -3.85 -2.58 1.52
CA LEU A 24 -3.82 -1.89 0.24
C LEU A 24 -3.76 -0.38 0.48
N VAL A 25 -2.80 0.28 -0.15
CA VAL A 25 -2.64 1.74 -0.11
C VAL A 25 -2.77 2.29 -1.52
N THR A 26 -3.44 3.44 -1.65
CA THR A 26 -3.57 4.15 -2.92
C THR A 26 -3.38 5.65 -2.76
N VAL A 27 -2.80 6.28 -3.78
CA VAL A 27 -2.73 7.74 -3.86
C VAL A 27 -4.11 8.27 -4.25
N VAL A 28 -4.78 8.96 -3.33
CA VAL A 28 -6.12 9.53 -3.58
C VAL A 28 -6.09 10.99 -4.06
N ALA A 29 -5.04 11.73 -3.71
CA ALA A 29 -4.84 13.12 -4.10
C ALA A 29 -3.34 13.47 -4.06
N THR A 30 -2.95 14.47 -4.86
CA THR A 30 -1.58 15.00 -4.89
C THR A 30 -1.61 16.51 -5.06
N ILE A 31 -0.70 17.24 -4.42
CA ILE A 31 -0.50 18.67 -4.62
C ILE A 31 0.90 18.88 -5.22
N GLY A 32 1.00 19.58 -6.36
CA GLY A 32 2.27 19.79 -7.05
C GLY A 32 2.78 18.54 -7.77
N SER A 33 4.10 18.40 -7.86
CA SER A 33 4.75 17.26 -8.52
C SER A 33 4.86 16.07 -7.57
N SER A 34 4.03 15.05 -7.76
CA SER A 34 4.14 13.76 -7.07
C SER A 34 4.93 12.75 -7.94
N PRO A 35 5.82 11.93 -7.34
CA PRO A 35 6.53 10.86 -8.05
C PRO A 35 5.60 9.86 -8.75
N ARG A 36 4.40 9.66 -8.19
CA ARG A 36 3.37 8.79 -8.77
C ARG A 36 2.00 9.46 -8.86
N PRO A 37 1.21 9.14 -9.90
CA PRO A 37 -0.11 9.73 -10.08
C PRO A 37 -1.14 9.19 -9.09
N VAL A 38 -2.24 9.94 -8.93
CA VAL A 38 -3.47 9.47 -8.29
C VAL A 38 -3.89 8.12 -8.89
N GLY A 39 -4.30 7.19 -8.03
CA GLY A 39 -4.66 5.82 -8.37
C GLY A 39 -3.50 4.83 -8.30
N SER A 40 -2.26 5.28 -8.09
CA SER A 40 -1.13 4.35 -7.87
C SER A 40 -1.36 3.48 -6.64
N LEU A 41 -0.98 2.20 -6.74
CA LEU A 41 -1.27 1.18 -5.73
C LEU A 41 0.02 0.59 -5.14
N VAL A 42 -0.04 0.22 -3.86
CA VAL A 42 0.91 -0.69 -3.22
C VAL A 42 0.17 -1.62 -2.26
N ALA A 43 0.56 -2.88 -2.25
CA ALA A 43 0.14 -3.87 -1.27
C ALA A 43 1.26 -4.12 -0.28
N PHE A 44 0.96 -4.11 1.01
CA PHE A 44 1.85 -4.55 2.08
C PHE A 44 1.32 -5.84 2.69
N ARG A 45 2.20 -6.83 2.88
CA ARG A 45 1.88 -8.07 3.56
C ARG A 45 2.19 -7.97 5.05
N ALA A 46 1.65 -8.89 5.84
CA ALA A 46 1.85 -8.91 7.29
C ALA A 46 3.32 -9.16 7.69
N ASP A 47 4.14 -9.72 6.79
CA ASP A 47 5.58 -9.95 6.97
C ASP A 47 6.45 -8.71 6.66
N GLY A 48 5.84 -7.59 6.28
CA GLY A 48 6.54 -6.37 5.91
C GLY A 48 6.93 -6.26 4.42
N SER A 49 6.71 -7.31 3.62
CA SER A 49 6.99 -7.26 2.18
C SER A 49 5.96 -6.44 1.42
N GLN A 50 6.37 -5.85 0.29
CA GLN A 50 5.52 -4.98 -0.53
C GLN A 50 5.49 -5.36 -2.01
N VAL A 51 4.38 -5.06 -2.68
CA VAL A 51 4.22 -5.18 -4.13
C VAL A 51 3.52 -3.93 -4.67
N GLY A 52 4.10 -3.28 -5.68
CA GLY A 52 3.64 -1.97 -6.14
C GLY A 52 4.39 -0.84 -5.43
N SER A 53 3.93 0.40 -5.61
CA SER A 53 4.54 1.57 -5.00
C SER A 53 3.66 2.82 -5.23
N VAL A 54 3.72 3.75 -4.28
CA VAL A 54 2.96 5.02 -4.23
C VAL A 54 3.85 6.26 -4.27
N SER A 55 5.14 6.15 -3.97
CA SER A 55 6.14 7.22 -4.14
C SER A 55 7.43 6.72 -4.79
N GLY A 56 7.84 5.48 -4.50
CA GLY A 56 9.09 4.89 -4.96
C GLY A 56 10.26 5.07 -3.98
N GLY A 57 9.99 5.28 -2.69
CA GLY A 57 11.02 5.58 -1.69
C GLY A 57 10.48 5.76 -0.27
N CYS A 58 10.84 6.86 0.38
CA CYS A 58 10.66 7.07 1.83
C CYS A 58 9.22 6.96 2.34
N VAL A 59 8.21 7.26 1.50
CA VAL A 59 6.80 7.14 1.92
C VAL A 59 6.44 5.68 2.19
N GLU A 60 6.92 4.74 1.37
CA GLU A 60 6.67 3.32 1.59
C GLU A 60 7.35 2.80 2.86
N GLU A 61 8.56 3.28 3.15
CA GLU A 61 9.32 2.94 4.35
C GLU A 61 8.60 3.43 5.63
N ASP A 62 8.04 4.64 5.61
CA ASP A 62 7.23 5.15 6.70
C ASP A 62 5.92 4.35 6.87
N LEU A 63 5.20 4.12 5.76
CA LEU A 63 3.94 3.37 5.78
C LEU A 63 4.12 1.97 6.38
N ILE A 64 5.16 1.23 5.97
CA ILE A 64 5.38 -0.12 6.49
C ILE A 64 5.77 -0.09 7.96
N ALA A 65 6.57 0.88 8.40
CA ALA A 65 6.92 1.03 9.81
C ALA A 65 5.68 1.26 10.69
N ARG A 66 4.78 2.15 10.25
CA ARG A 66 3.54 2.50 10.96
C ARG A 66 2.51 1.36 10.96
N LEU A 67 2.45 0.62 9.86
CA LEU A 67 1.66 -0.60 9.74
C LEU A 67 2.14 -1.67 10.73
N LEU A 68 3.45 -1.93 10.79
CA LEU A 68 4.05 -2.89 11.73
C LEU A 68 3.92 -2.43 13.18
N ALA A 69 3.84 -1.12 13.43
CA ALA A 69 3.52 -0.56 14.74
C ALA A 69 2.02 -0.69 15.12
N GLY A 70 1.16 -1.11 14.19
CA GLY A 70 -0.27 -1.31 14.42
C GLY A 70 -1.09 -0.02 14.42
N GLU A 71 -0.61 1.06 13.78
CA GLU A 71 -1.35 2.32 13.68
C GLU A 71 -2.61 2.18 12.83
N PHE A 72 -2.54 1.33 11.80
CA PHE A 72 -3.67 0.99 10.97
C PHE A 72 -4.14 -0.39 11.43
N ASN A 73 -5.25 -0.46 12.16
CA ASN A 73 -5.81 -1.73 12.62
C ASN A 73 -7.33 -1.75 12.40
N GLY A 74 -7.86 -2.89 11.96
CA GLY A 74 -9.29 -3.05 11.70
C GLY A 74 -9.76 -2.57 10.32
N PRO A 75 -11.07 -2.65 10.04
CA PRO A 75 -11.62 -2.57 8.68
C PRO A 75 -11.82 -1.15 8.15
N GLN A 76 -11.44 -0.13 8.92
CA GLN A 76 -11.64 1.27 8.55
C GLN A 76 -10.57 1.77 7.56
N VAL A 77 -10.96 2.77 6.77
CA VAL A 77 -10.04 3.45 5.86
C VAL A 77 -9.31 4.54 6.62
N TYR A 78 -7.99 4.58 6.45
CA TYR A 78 -7.12 5.60 7.02
C TYR A 78 -6.65 6.55 5.92
N LEU A 79 -6.77 7.86 6.16
CA LEU A 79 -6.18 8.88 5.31
C LEU A 79 -4.87 9.35 5.96
N THR A 80 -3.79 9.39 5.19
CA THR A 80 -2.51 9.93 5.63
C THR A 80 -2.01 10.91 4.58
N ASP A 81 -1.61 12.09 5.03
CA ASP A 81 -1.02 13.12 4.19
C ASP A 81 0.51 13.07 4.30
N TYR A 82 1.19 13.19 3.15
CA TYR A 82 2.63 13.29 3.04
C TYR A 82 2.98 14.61 2.31
N GLY A 83 3.92 15.38 2.83
CA GLY A 83 4.34 16.68 2.30
C GLY A 83 5.64 17.16 2.91
#